data_AF-A0A7J7XB96-F1
#
_entry.id   AF-A0A7J7XB96-F1
#
_cell.length_a   1.000
_cell.length_b   1.000
_cell.length_c   1.000
_cell.angle_alpha   90.00
_cell.angle_beta   90.00
_cell.angle_gamma   90.00
#
_symmetry.space_group_name_H-M   'P 1'
#
loop_
_entity.id
_entity.type
_entity.pdbx_description
1 polymer ?
#
loop_
_entity_poly.entity_id
_entity_poly.type
_entity_poly.pdbx_seq_one_letter_code
_entity_poly.pdbx_strand_id
1 'polypeptide(L)'
;MTDLEDKNQWKNCIDITGVLLPTGYYFGASAGTGDLSDNHDIISMKLFQLMVEHSPEEENIDWTKIEPSVHFFKSPKDNVDDPTGNFRSGPLTGWRVFLLLLCALLGIIVCAVVGAVVFQKRQERNKRFY
;
A
#
# COMPACT_ATOMS: atom_id res chain seq x y z
N MET A 1 -21.03 5.68 10.62
CA MET A 1 -20.54 6.14 11.94
C MET A 1 -20.89 5.09 12.99
N THR A 2 -20.13 4.97 14.07
CA THR A 2 -20.37 3.96 15.14
C THR A 2 -20.09 4.56 16.52
N ASP A 3 -20.89 4.23 17.53
CA ASP A 3 -20.60 4.54 18.94
C ASP A 3 -20.38 3.23 19.71
N LEU A 4 -19.10 2.86 19.85
CA LEU A 4 -18.69 1.61 20.53
C LEU A 4 -18.28 1.85 21.99
N GLU A 5 -18.08 3.12 22.38
CA GLU A 5 -17.59 3.49 23.71
C GLU A 5 -18.71 3.97 24.65
N ASP A 6 -19.96 3.94 24.18
CA ASP A 6 -21.14 4.41 24.91
C ASP A 6 -20.99 5.86 25.40
N LYS A 7 -20.39 6.71 24.55
CA LYS A 7 -20.16 8.14 24.86
C LYS A 7 -21.20 9.05 24.24
N ASN A 8 -22.23 8.48 23.60
CA ASN A 8 -23.17 9.19 22.76
C ASN A 8 -22.45 10.01 21.68
N GLN A 9 -21.36 9.46 21.14
CA GLN A 9 -20.50 10.12 20.16
C GLN A 9 -20.31 9.21 18.95
N TRP A 10 -20.79 9.70 17.81
CA TRP A 10 -20.65 9.02 16.53
C TRP A 10 -19.23 9.18 16.00
N LYS A 11 -18.45 8.10 16.00
CA LYS A 11 -17.13 8.07 15.36
C LYS A 11 -17.28 7.79 13.88
N ASN A 12 -16.62 8.58 13.03
CA ASN A 12 -16.57 8.32 11.60
C ASN A 12 -15.81 7.01 11.34
N CYS A 13 -16.30 6.20 10.40
CA CYS A 13 -15.69 4.94 10.00
C CYS A 13 -15.47 4.91 8.48
N ILE A 14 -16.51 5.26 7.71
CA ILE A 14 -16.47 5.38 6.26
C ILE A 14 -17.16 6.69 5.88
N ASP A 15 -16.51 7.46 5.01
CA ASP A 15 -17.04 8.64 4.34
C ASP A 15 -16.55 8.61 2.90
N ILE A 16 -17.43 8.19 1.99
CA ILE A 16 -17.13 8.02 0.56
C ILE A 16 -18.18 8.76 -0.26
N THR A 17 -17.72 9.41 -1.33
CA THR A 17 -18.56 10.16 -2.26
C THR A 17 -18.62 9.46 -3.62
N GLY A 18 -19.58 9.87 -4.47
CA GLY A 18 -19.72 9.33 -5.82
C GLY A 18 -20.36 7.94 -5.90
N VAL A 19 -21.01 7.47 -4.83
CA VAL A 19 -21.79 6.23 -4.83
C VAL A 19 -23.15 6.50 -5.47
N LEU A 20 -23.49 5.72 -6.49
CA LEU A 20 -24.79 5.73 -7.15
C LEU A 20 -25.60 4.50 -6.73
N LEU A 21 -26.78 4.72 -6.19
CA LEU A 21 -27.75 3.69 -5.83
C LEU A 21 -29.13 4.05 -6.38
N PRO A 22 -29.87 3.09 -6.95
CA PRO A 22 -31.24 3.32 -7.38
C PRO A 22 -32.21 3.43 -6.20
N THR A 23 -33.36 4.03 -6.47
CA THR A 23 -34.52 3.99 -5.58
C THR A 23 -35.32 2.71 -5.78
N GLY A 24 -36.16 2.37 -4.80
CA GLY A 24 -37.01 1.16 -4.85
C GLY A 24 -36.36 -0.11 -4.30
N TYR A 25 -35.17 -0.02 -3.71
CA TYR A 25 -34.51 -1.12 -3.02
C TYR A 25 -35.07 -1.38 -1.62
N TYR A 26 -34.67 -2.51 -1.04
CA TYR A 26 -35.10 -2.95 0.28
C TYR A 26 -33.99 -2.77 1.31
N PHE A 27 -34.35 -2.27 2.48
CA PHE A 27 -33.47 -2.31 3.65
C PHE A 27 -33.58 -3.69 4.30
N GLY A 28 -32.44 -4.28 4.64
CA GLY A 28 -32.38 -5.59 5.28
C GLY A 28 -31.11 -5.76 6.10
N ALA A 29 -31.15 -6.72 7.01
CA ALA A 29 -30.01 -7.15 7.79
C ALA A 29 -29.99 -8.69 7.82
N SER A 30 -28.80 -9.26 7.77
CA SER A 30 -28.58 -10.69 7.81
C SER A 30 -27.30 -10.99 8.59
N ALA A 31 -27.25 -12.14 9.26
CA ALA A 31 -26.06 -12.64 9.93
C ALA A 31 -25.85 -14.12 9.58
N GLY A 32 -24.62 -14.60 9.68
CA GLY A 32 -24.27 -15.99 9.43
C GLY A 32 -23.11 -16.44 10.31
N THR A 33 -23.15 -17.69 10.76
CA THR A 33 -22.10 -18.34 11.58
C THR A 33 -21.54 -19.55 10.85
N GLY A 34 -20.32 -19.96 11.21
CA GLY A 34 -19.61 -21.10 10.63
C GLY A 34 -19.11 -22.04 11.72
N ASP A 35 -17.82 -22.38 11.68
CA ASP A 35 -17.16 -23.23 12.69
C ASP A 35 -17.22 -22.63 14.10
N LEU A 36 -17.31 -21.31 14.20
CA LEU A 36 -17.55 -20.57 15.43
C LEU A 36 -18.88 -19.83 15.35
N SER A 37 -19.50 -19.63 16.51
CA SER A 37 -20.83 -19.01 16.66
C SER A 37 -20.81 -17.82 17.60
N ASP A 38 -21.67 -16.85 17.33
CA ASP A 38 -21.97 -15.72 18.21
C ASP A 38 -23.45 -15.30 18.05
N ASN A 39 -23.98 -14.55 19.01
CA ASN A 39 -25.33 -13.99 18.95
C ASN A 39 -25.32 -12.69 18.12
N HIS A 40 -26.25 -12.57 17.18
CA HIS A 40 -26.34 -11.43 16.27
C HIS A 40 -27.70 -10.74 16.45
N ASP A 41 -27.83 -9.96 17.52
CA ASP A 41 -29.10 -9.36 17.92
C ASP A 41 -29.30 -7.95 17.32
N ILE A 42 -30.48 -7.70 16.75
CA ILE A 42 -30.89 -6.36 16.27
C ILE A 42 -31.96 -5.81 17.22
N ILE A 43 -31.59 -4.83 18.04
CA ILE A 43 -32.53 -4.21 19.00
C ILE A 43 -33.49 -3.25 18.32
N SER A 44 -33.01 -2.46 17.35
CA SER A 44 -33.87 -1.58 16.54
C SER A 44 -33.21 -1.19 15.22
N MET A 45 -34.03 -1.00 14.18
CA MET A 45 -33.65 -0.34 12.93
C MET A 45 -34.50 0.91 12.79
N LYS A 46 -33.87 2.09 12.70
CA LYS A 46 -34.56 3.38 12.58
C LYS A 46 -34.13 4.04 11.28
N LEU A 47 -35.10 4.34 10.41
CA LEU A 47 -34.88 4.99 9.13
C LEU A 47 -35.39 6.42 9.20
N PHE A 48 -34.58 7.36 8.73
CA PHE A 48 -34.91 8.78 8.72
C PHE A 48 -34.82 9.29 7.29
N GLN A 49 -35.85 10.01 6.85
CA GLN A 49 -35.83 10.70 5.56
C GLN A 49 -35.06 12.01 5.71
N LEU A 50 -34.10 12.23 4.82
CA LEU A 50 -33.37 13.48 4.73
C LEU A 50 -34.08 14.40 3.73
N MET A 51 -34.29 15.66 4.11
CA MET A 51 -34.83 16.68 3.23
C MET A 51 -33.66 17.36 2.53
N VAL A 52 -33.32 16.86 1.33
CA VAL A 52 -32.26 17.41 0.48
C VAL A 52 -32.91 18.02 -0.75
N GLU A 53 -32.43 19.19 -1.16
CA GLU A 53 -32.91 19.86 -2.37
C GLU A 53 -32.20 19.26 -3.58
N HIS A 54 -32.98 18.91 -4.61
CA HIS A 54 -32.48 18.38 -5.87
C HIS A 54 -32.71 19.40 -6.97
N SER A 55 -31.78 19.47 -7.92
CA SER A 55 -31.93 20.34 -9.09
C SER A 55 -33.02 19.79 -10.03
N PRO A 56 -33.65 20.64 -10.87
CA PRO A 56 -34.66 20.19 -11.83
C PRO A 56 -34.13 19.15 -12.83
N GLU A 57 -32.84 19.18 -13.14
CA GLU A 57 -32.18 18.22 -14.02
C GLU A 57 -32.12 16.83 -13.37
N GLU A 58 -31.85 16.78 -12.06
CA GLU A 58 -31.82 15.55 -11.27
C GLU A 58 -33.23 14.94 -11.08
N GLU A 59 -34.27 15.77 -10.98
CA GLU A 59 -35.66 15.30 -10.89
C GLU A 59 -36.16 14.63 -12.18
N ASN A 60 -35.56 14.95 -13.33
CA ASN A 60 -35.91 14.32 -14.61
C ASN A 60 -35.29 12.92 -14.80
N ILE A 61 -34.39 12.50 -13.91
CA ILE A 61 -33.73 11.18 -13.97
C ILE A 61 -34.68 10.12 -13.41
N ASP A 62 -34.79 8.99 -14.10
CA ASP A 62 -35.47 7.81 -13.55
C ASP A 62 -34.56 7.09 -12.55
N TRP A 63 -34.65 7.50 -11.28
CA TRP A 63 -33.83 6.97 -10.18
C TRP A 63 -34.05 5.48 -9.92
N THR A 64 -35.11 4.86 -10.44
CA THR A 64 -35.37 3.42 -10.25
C THR A 64 -34.50 2.54 -11.15
N LYS A 65 -33.95 3.11 -12.23
CA LYS A 65 -33.18 2.39 -13.27
C LYS A 65 -31.67 2.61 -13.21
N ILE A 66 -31.18 3.30 -12.17
CA ILE A 66 -29.75 3.54 -11.99
C ILE A 66 -29.05 2.20 -11.68
N GLU A 67 -27.98 1.88 -12.42
CA GLU A 67 -27.14 0.74 -12.10
C GLU A 67 -26.21 1.09 -10.91
N PRO A 68 -26.18 0.27 -9.84
CA PRO A 68 -25.32 0.50 -8.69
C PRO A 68 -23.84 0.60 -9.11
N SER A 69 -23.21 1.73 -8.83
CA SER A 69 -21.84 2.00 -9.25
C SER A 69 -21.17 3.07 -8.39
N VAL A 70 -19.85 3.25 -8.57
CA VAL A 70 -19.07 4.29 -7.87
C VAL A 70 -18.25 5.07 -8.88
N HIS A 71 -18.41 6.38 -8.92
CA HIS A 71 -17.55 7.28 -9.70
C HIS A 71 -16.24 7.53 -8.96
N PHE A 72 -15.22 6.73 -9.27
CA PHE A 72 -13.89 6.96 -8.73
C PHE A 72 -13.25 8.20 -9.38
N PHE A 73 -13.01 9.26 -8.58
CA PHE A 73 -12.22 10.42 -9.02
C PHE A 73 -10.75 10.07 -9.32
N LYS A 74 -10.31 8.89 -8.89
CA LYS A 74 -9.04 8.24 -9.21
C LYS A 74 -9.26 6.78 -8.94
N SER A 75 -9.01 5.88 -9.90
CA SER A 75 -8.94 4.44 -9.59
C SER A 75 -8.07 4.29 -8.34
N PRO A 76 -8.48 3.49 -7.33
CA PRO A 76 -7.54 3.02 -6.35
C PRO A 76 -6.34 2.56 -7.16
N LYS A 77 -5.18 3.20 -6.97
CA LYS A 77 -3.95 2.64 -7.50
C LYS A 77 -3.96 1.25 -6.91
N ASP A 78 -4.16 0.24 -7.76
CA ASP A 78 -3.88 -1.15 -7.39
C ASP A 78 -2.62 -1.06 -6.56
N ASN A 79 -2.69 -1.50 -5.31
CA ASN A 79 -1.53 -1.53 -4.46
C ASN A 79 -0.45 -2.17 -5.32
N VAL A 80 0.49 -1.35 -5.77
CA VAL A 80 1.69 -1.83 -6.44
C VAL A 80 2.15 -2.91 -5.51
N ASP A 81 2.16 -4.17 -5.99
CA ASP A 81 2.65 -5.29 -5.20
C ASP A 81 3.87 -4.77 -4.47
N ASP A 82 3.76 -4.70 -3.13
CA ASP A 82 4.80 -4.21 -2.25
C ASP A 82 6.12 -4.72 -2.82
N PRO A 83 7.09 -3.86 -3.17
CA PRO A 83 8.31 -4.27 -3.85
C PRO A 83 9.07 -5.20 -2.93
N THR A 84 8.64 -6.46 -2.93
CA THR A 84 9.15 -7.53 -2.12
C THR A 84 10.42 -7.90 -2.83
N GLY A 85 11.47 -7.18 -2.46
CA GLY A 85 12.77 -7.78 -2.29
C GLY A 85 13.57 -8.07 -3.55
N ASN A 86 13.40 -7.34 -4.65
CA ASN A 86 14.46 -7.29 -5.67
C ASN A 86 15.49 -6.21 -5.31
N PHE A 87 16.27 -6.45 -4.24
CA PHE A 87 17.45 -5.67 -3.83
C PHE A 87 18.52 -5.52 -4.92
N ARG A 88 18.34 -6.19 -6.07
CA ARG A 88 19.28 -6.23 -7.19
C ARG A 88 19.01 -5.21 -8.30
N SER A 89 17.89 -4.49 -8.27
CA SER A 89 17.48 -3.67 -9.43
C SER A 89 16.87 -2.31 -9.06
N GLY A 90 17.40 -1.65 -8.03
CA GLY A 90 17.19 -0.21 -7.87
C GLY A 90 18.14 0.56 -8.80
N PRO A 91 17.70 1.59 -9.55
CA PRO A 91 18.61 2.41 -10.35
C PRO A 91 19.67 3.02 -9.42
N LEU A 92 20.92 2.58 -9.55
CA LEU A 92 22.03 3.10 -8.76
C LEU A 92 22.23 4.57 -9.12
N THR A 93 21.86 5.48 -8.22
CA THR A 93 22.10 6.92 -8.36
C THR A 93 23.59 7.14 -8.66
N GLY A 94 23.93 8.03 -9.59
CA GLY A 94 25.31 8.20 -10.10
C GLY A 94 26.38 8.37 -9.00
N TRP A 95 26.01 8.98 -7.87
CA TRP A 95 26.88 9.10 -6.69
C TRP A 95 27.27 7.75 -6.07
N ARG A 96 26.31 6.80 -5.98
CA ARG A 96 26.57 5.46 -5.44
C ARG A 96 27.49 4.67 -6.37
N VAL A 97 27.32 4.82 -7.69
CA VAL A 97 28.22 4.20 -8.68
C VAL A 97 29.63 4.77 -8.57
N PHE A 98 29.76 6.10 -8.44
CA PHE A 98 31.05 6.76 -8.26
C PHE A 98 31.80 6.23 -7.02
N LEU A 99 31.13 6.13 -5.88
CA LEU A 99 31.74 5.61 -4.64
C LEU A 99 32.16 4.14 -4.77
N LEU A 100 31.34 3.29 -5.40
CA LEU A 100 31.68 1.88 -5.62
C LEU A 100 32.93 1.72 -6.50
N LEU A 101 33.03 2.50 -7.57
CA LEU A 101 34.21 2.50 -8.45
C LEU A 101 35.46 3.00 -7.71
N LEU A 102 35.34 4.05 -6.89
CA LEU A 102 36.44 4.56 -6.06
C LEU A 102 36.95 3.49 -5.09
N CYS A 103 36.05 2.82 -4.37
CA CYS A 103 36.40 1.75 -3.43
C CYS A 103 37.07 0.56 -4.14
N ALA A 104 36.58 0.16 -5.31
CA ALA A 104 37.17 -0.92 -6.09
C ALA A 104 38.61 -0.56 -6.54
N LEU A 105 38.83 0.67 -7.00
CA LEU A 105 40.14 1.13 -7.45
C LEU A 105 41.14 1.19 -6.29
N LEU A 106 40.73 1.70 -5.13
CA LEU A 106 41.55 1.68 -3.92
C LEU A 106 41.88 0.25 -3.47
N GLY A 107 40.90 -0.66 -3.53
CA GLY A 107 41.10 -2.08 -3.23
C GLY A 107 42.16 -2.73 -4.12
N ILE A 108 42.12 -2.48 -5.43
CA ILE A 108 43.11 -2.98 -6.38
C ILE A 108 44.51 -2.45 -6.05
N ILE A 109 44.65 -1.16 -5.73
CA ILE A 109 45.93 -0.56 -5.34
C ILE A 109 46.49 -1.25 -4.09
N VAL A 110 45.66 -1.44 -3.06
CA VAL A 110 46.08 -2.10 -1.82
C VAL A 110 46.52 -3.54 -2.11
N CYS A 111 45.75 -4.30 -2.88
CA CYS A 111 46.11 -5.67 -3.28
C CYS A 111 47.43 -5.71 -4.08
N ALA A 112 47.67 -4.75 -4.97
CA ALA A 112 48.90 -4.67 -5.75
C ALA A 112 50.12 -4.36 -4.86
N VAL A 113 50.01 -3.41 -3.92
CA VAL A 113 51.09 -3.06 -3.00
C VAL A 113 51.41 -4.22 -2.06
N VAL A 114 50.39 -4.83 -1.44
CA VAL A 114 50.58 -6.00 -0.58
C VAL A 114 51.17 -7.17 -1.38
N GLY A 115 50.66 -7.42 -2.59
CA GLY A 115 51.18 -8.43 -3.49
C GLY A 115 52.65 -8.20 -3.84
N ALA A 116 53.04 -6.97 -4.16
CA ALA A 116 54.41 -6.59 -4.45
C ALA A 116 55.33 -6.77 -3.23
N VAL A 117 54.91 -6.34 -2.04
CA VAL A 117 55.69 -6.51 -0.80
C VAL A 117 55.88 -7.99 -0.46
N VAL A 118 54.82 -8.79 -0.57
CA VAL A 118 54.91 -10.25 -0.34
C VAL A 118 55.80 -10.91 -1.39
N PHE A 119 55.71 -10.50 -2.65
CA PHE A 119 56.54 -11.04 -3.73
C PHE A 119 58.02 -10.66 -3.57
N GLN A 120 58.32 -9.41 -3.22
CA GLN A 120 59.69 -8.96 -2.89
C GLN A 120 60.24 -9.73 -1.70
N LYS A 121 59.47 -9.85 -0.61
CA LYS A 121 59.88 -10.61 0.59
C LYS A 121 60.07 -12.10 0.28
N ARG A 122 59.31 -12.66 -0.66
CA ARG A 122 59.52 -14.04 -1.14
C ARG A 122 60.77 -14.17 -2.00
N GLN A 123 61.06 -13.20 -2.88
CA GLN A 123 62.30 -13.19 -3.67
C GLN A 123 63.54 -13.07 -2.79
N GLU A 124 63.53 -12.24 -1.75
CA GLU A 124 64.66 -12.11 -0.81
C GLU A 124 64.95 -13.43 -0.08
N ARG A 125 63.91 -14.18 0.32
CA ARG A 125 64.10 -15.52 0.92
C ARG A 125 64.63 -16.56 -0.08
N ASN A 126 64.26 -16.45 -1.36
CA ASN A 126 64.70 -17.39 -2.40
C ASN A 126 66.10 -17.09 -2.95
N LYS A 127 66.63 -15.87 -2.78
CA LYS A 127 68.01 -15.50 -3.17
C LYS A 127 69.08 -15.96 -2.16
N ARG A 128 68.70 -16.61 -1.05
CA ARG A 128 69.63 -17.15 -0.05
C ARG A 128 70.00 -18.63 -0.26
N PHE A 129 69.46 -19.24 -1.33
CA PHE A 129 69.79 -20.59 -1.79
C PHE A 129 70.25 -20.56 -3.25
N TYR A 130 71.28 -19.76 -3.52
CA TYR A 130 72.33 -20.00 -4.51
C TYR A 130 73.56 -19.19 -4.13
#